data_AF-A0A1V4ZNW2-F1
#
_entry.id   AF-A0A1V4ZNW2-F1
#
_cell.length_a   1.000
_cell.length_b   1.000
_cell.length_c   1.000
_cell.angle_alpha   90.00
_cell.angle_beta   90.00
_cell.angle_gamma   90.00
#
_symmetry.space_group_name_H-M   'P 1'
#
loop_
_entity.id
_entity.type
_entity.pdbx_description
1 polymer ?
#
loop_
_entity_poly.entity_id
_entity_poly.type
_entity_poly.pdbx_seq_one_letter_code
_entity_poly.pdbx_strand_id
1 'polypeptide(L)'
;MIKGDLAKALLHLGSTRDLPIYYTNGTHVAPGANVTMAERMSIEHVFFPIVDGGNIFHIWLGESRPDPRGLMEMAMNLCKTTQIGYFAFTRDLTVSLHQFREFRSDRNRISEWVSAGGRIQA
;
A
#
# COMPACT_ATOMS: atom_id res chain seq x y z
N MET A 1 15.08 -8.05 0.90
CA MET A 1 16.15 -7.31 1.63
C MET A 1 15.83 -7.38 3.11
N ILE A 2 16.82 -7.61 3.98
CA ILE A 2 16.65 -7.74 5.43
C ILE A 2 17.04 -6.41 6.10
N LYS A 3 16.24 -5.94 7.06
CA LYS A 3 16.51 -4.73 7.86
C LYS A 3 16.54 -5.06 9.35
N GLY A 4 17.32 -4.33 10.14
CA GLY A 4 17.41 -4.50 11.59
C GLY A 4 18.80 -4.90 12.08
N ASP A 5 18.88 -5.37 13.33
CA ASP A 5 20.13 -5.78 13.98
C ASP A 5 20.33 -7.30 13.86
N LEU A 6 21.11 -7.69 12.86
CA LEU A 6 21.41 -9.09 12.58
C LEU A 6 22.21 -9.74 13.70
N ALA A 7 23.21 -9.04 14.25
CA ALA A 7 24.08 -9.62 15.28
C ALA A 7 23.29 -9.97 16.54
N LYS A 8 22.42 -9.06 16.97
CA LYS A 8 21.52 -9.29 18.09
C LYS A 8 20.49 -10.38 17.78
N ALA A 9 19.94 -10.40 16.57
CA ALA A 9 18.99 -11.45 16.17
C ALA A 9 19.63 -12.85 16.22
N LEU A 10 20.86 -13.01 15.74
CA LEU A 10 21.57 -14.29 15.75
C LEU A 10 21.79 -14.84 17.17
N LEU A 11 22.09 -13.97 18.14
CA LEU A 11 22.26 -14.36 19.56
C LEU A 11 20.97 -14.91 20.19
N HIS A 12 19.80 -14.50 19.69
CA HIS A 12 18.50 -14.87 20.24
C HIS A 12 17.76 -15.93 19.41
N LEU A 13 18.36 -16.44 18.33
CA LEU A 13 17.77 -17.51 17.52
C LEU A 13 17.43 -18.74 18.36
N GLY A 14 16.24 -19.29 18.14
CA GLY A 14 15.74 -20.46 18.88
C GLY A 14 15.21 -20.15 20.29
N SER A 15 15.50 -18.96 20.85
CA SER A 15 15.00 -18.54 22.16
C SER A 15 13.71 -17.72 22.09
N THR A 16 13.55 -16.88 21.06
CA THR A 16 12.36 -16.06 20.84
C THR A 16 12.05 -15.92 19.35
N ARG A 17 10.79 -15.63 19.04
CA ARG A 17 10.35 -15.20 17.71
C ARG A 17 10.38 -13.68 17.52
N ASP A 18 10.48 -12.93 18.62
CA ASP A 18 10.58 -11.47 18.60
C ASP A 18 12.04 -11.05 18.39
N LEU A 19 12.50 -11.19 17.14
CA LEU A 19 13.84 -10.83 16.74
C LEU A 19 13.86 -9.40 16.18
N PRO A 20 14.91 -8.62 16.43
CA PRO A 20 15.03 -7.24 15.95
C PRO A 20 15.41 -7.17 14.46
N ILE A 21 14.78 -8.01 13.63
CA ILE A 21 15.07 -8.17 12.22
C ILE A 21 13.77 -8.35 11.44
N TYR A 22 13.68 -7.68 10.29
CA TYR A 22 12.46 -7.59 9.52
C TYR A 22 12.73 -7.89 8.04
N TYR A 23 11.85 -8.68 7.47
CA TYR A 23 11.81 -8.97 6.04
C TYR A 23 10.86 -8.00 5.34
N THR A 24 11.16 -7.68 4.08
CA THR A 24 10.19 -7.02 3.22
C THR A 24 9.03 -7.98 2.92
N ASN A 25 7.80 -7.47 2.93
CA ASN A 25 6.60 -8.27 2.71
C ASN A 25 6.55 -8.82 1.28
N GLY A 26 6.29 -10.12 1.15
CA GLY A 26 5.91 -10.75 -0.12
C GLY A 26 6.89 -10.44 -1.26
N THR A 27 6.33 -9.94 -2.35
CA THR A 27 7.07 -9.60 -3.58
C THR A 27 7.46 -8.13 -3.65
N HIS A 28 7.27 -7.36 -2.57
CA HIS A 28 7.56 -5.93 -2.58
C HIS A 28 9.05 -5.66 -2.71
N VAL A 29 9.35 -4.57 -3.41
CA VAL A 29 10.64 -3.93 -3.29
C VAL A 29 10.72 -3.28 -1.90
N ALA A 30 11.89 -3.34 -1.25
CA ALA A 30 12.04 -2.77 0.08
C ALA A 30 11.56 -1.30 0.12
N PRO A 31 10.78 -0.87 1.14
CA PRO A 31 10.21 0.48 1.18
C PRO A 31 11.26 1.59 1.05
N GLY A 32 12.40 1.42 1.71
CA GLY A 32 13.54 2.35 1.64
C GLY A 32 14.55 2.07 0.52
N ALA A 33 14.20 1.27 -0.50
CA ALA A 33 15.07 1.10 -1.66
C ALA A 33 15.13 2.39 -2.49
N ASN A 34 16.32 2.77 -2.97
CA ASN A 34 16.52 3.94 -3.82
C ASN A 34 16.15 3.62 -5.27
N VAL A 35 14.85 3.45 -5.52
CA VAL A 35 14.27 3.21 -6.86
C VAL A 35 13.12 4.18 -7.07
N THR A 36 12.91 4.57 -8.33
CA THR A 36 11.77 5.39 -8.73
C THR A 36 10.46 4.60 -8.61
N MET A 37 9.33 5.31 -8.59
CA MET A 37 8.00 4.68 -8.58
C MET A 37 7.77 3.81 -9.83
N ALA A 38 8.25 4.27 -10.98
CA ALA A 38 8.12 3.52 -12.24
C ALA A 38 8.92 2.21 -12.19
N GLU A 39 10.16 2.23 -11.70
CA GLU A 39 10.96 1.01 -11.54
C GLU A 39 10.32 0.05 -10.54
N ARG A 40 9.84 0.56 -9.40
CA ARG A 40 9.12 -0.23 -8.41
C ARG A 40 7.91 -0.93 -9.02
N MET A 41 7.14 -0.19 -9.82
CA MET A 41 5.98 -0.71 -10.55
C MET A 41 6.36 -1.80 -11.54
N SER A 42 7.40 -1.57 -12.37
CA SER A 42 7.91 -2.56 -13.33
C SER A 42 8.45 -3.83 -12.67
N ILE A 43 8.95 -3.74 -11.43
CA ILE A 43 9.39 -4.91 -10.67
C ILE A 43 8.20 -5.64 -10.02
N GLU A 44 7.29 -4.92 -9.37
CA GLU A 44 6.25 -5.55 -8.55
C GLU A 44 5.05 -6.06 -9.36
N HIS A 45 4.68 -5.39 -10.47
CA HIS A 45 3.48 -5.73 -11.22
C HIS A 45 3.54 -7.14 -11.85
N VAL A 46 4.73 -7.67 -12.15
CA VAL A 46 4.89 -8.99 -12.78
C VAL A 46 4.45 -10.14 -11.87
N PHE A 47 4.37 -9.90 -10.56
CA PHE A 47 3.96 -10.91 -9.59
C PHE A 47 2.45 -11.00 -9.38
N PHE A 48 1.69 -9.96 -9.75
CA PHE A 48 0.23 -9.95 -9.58
C PHE A 48 -0.49 -11.09 -10.30
N PRO A 49 -0.13 -11.47 -11.55
CA PRO A 49 -0.73 -12.63 -12.22
C PRO A 49 -0.27 -13.98 -11.67
N ILE A 50 0.79 -14.02 -10.85
CA ILE A 50 1.41 -15.25 -10.37
C ILE A 50 0.84 -15.65 -9.00
N VAL A 51 0.48 -14.66 -8.17
CA VAL A 51 0.09 -14.88 -6.78
C VAL A 51 -1.43 -14.79 -6.62
N ASP A 52 -2.09 -15.95 -6.68
CA ASP A 52 -3.55 -16.08 -6.51
C ASP A 52 -4.02 -15.81 -5.07
N GLY A 53 -3.12 -15.88 -4.09
CA GLY A 53 -3.40 -15.61 -2.67
C GLY A 53 -3.64 -14.13 -2.34
N GLY A 54 -3.56 -13.25 -3.34
CA GLY A 54 -3.66 -11.81 -3.21
C GLY A 54 -2.30 -11.13 -3.06
N ASN A 55 -2.11 -10.04 -3.81
CA ASN A 55 -0.95 -9.16 -3.72
C ASN A 55 -1.45 -7.71 -3.66
N ILE A 56 -0.70 -6.83 -3.02
CA ILE A 56 -1.03 -5.39 -2.90
C ILE A 56 0.16 -4.55 -3.35
N PHE A 57 -0.08 -3.42 -3.99
CA PHE A 57 0.96 -2.44 -4.32
C PHE A 57 0.78 -1.15 -3.51
N HIS A 58 1.82 -0.74 -2.78
CA HIS A 58 1.78 0.47 -1.94
C HIS A 58 2.39 1.68 -2.66
N ILE A 59 1.64 2.77 -2.70
CA ILE A 59 2.06 4.05 -3.26
C ILE A 59 2.13 5.07 -2.14
N TRP A 60 3.33 5.42 -1.70
CA TRP A 60 3.56 6.40 -0.64
C TRP A 60 3.49 7.82 -1.20
N LEU A 61 2.59 8.63 -0.66
CA LEU A 61 2.42 10.03 -1.06
C LEU A 61 3.22 10.93 -0.11
N GLY A 62 4.17 11.70 -0.66
CA GLY A 62 4.95 12.67 0.11
C GLY A 62 4.22 14.00 0.34
N GLU A 63 3.16 14.27 -0.41
CA GLU A 63 2.38 15.50 -0.28
C GLU A 63 1.24 15.36 0.73
N SER A 64 1.03 16.38 1.56
CA SER A 64 -0.03 16.36 2.57
C SER A 64 -1.45 16.39 1.96
N ARG A 65 -1.60 17.03 0.79
CA ARG A 65 -2.87 17.20 0.08
C ARG A 65 -2.70 16.95 -1.42
N PRO A 66 -2.70 15.68 -1.86
CA PRO A 66 -2.59 15.35 -3.27
C PRO A 66 -3.75 15.88 -4.10
N ASP A 67 -3.49 16.30 -5.34
CA ASP A 67 -4.54 16.70 -6.28
C ASP A 67 -5.42 15.49 -6.64
N PRO A 68 -6.75 15.53 -6.39
CA PRO A 68 -7.62 14.39 -6.65
C PRO A 68 -7.64 13.93 -8.11
N ARG A 69 -7.46 14.87 -9.07
CA ARG A 69 -7.45 14.52 -10.50
C ARG A 69 -6.17 13.79 -10.86
N GLY A 70 -5.02 14.26 -10.37
CA GLY A 70 -3.74 13.56 -10.52
C GLY A 70 -3.77 12.14 -9.94
N LEU A 71 -4.36 11.94 -8.75
CA LEU A 71 -4.54 10.61 -8.18
C LEU A 71 -5.41 9.70 -9.05
N MET A 72 -6.52 10.22 -9.57
CA MET A 72 -7.41 9.47 -10.46
C MET A 72 -6.70 9.10 -11.77
N GLU A 73 -6.00 10.04 -12.39
CA GLU A 73 -5.24 9.79 -13.61
C GLU A 73 -4.16 8.72 -13.39
N MET A 74 -3.42 8.81 -12.28
CA MET A 74 -2.41 7.82 -11.92
C MET A 74 -3.02 6.44 -11.66
N ALA A 75 -4.14 6.37 -10.93
CA ALA A 75 -4.88 5.13 -10.71
C ALA A 75 -5.34 4.50 -12.04
N MET A 76 -5.89 5.30 -12.94
CA MET A 76 -6.33 4.84 -14.26
C MET A 76 -5.16 4.37 -15.12
N ASN A 77 -4.02 5.06 -15.07
CA ASN A 77 -2.82 4.66 -15.78
C ASN A 77 -2.29 3.33 -15.24
N LEU A 78 -2.20 3.16 -13.91
CA LEU A 78 -1.81 1.88 -13.29
C LEU A 78 -2.67 0.71 -13.78
N CYS A 79 -3.99 0.87 -13.78
CA CYS A 79 -4.91 -0.17 -14.23
C CYS A 79 -4.79 -0.49 -15.73
N LYS A 80 -4.42 0.49 -16.56
CA LYS A 80 -4.36 0.33 -18.03
C LYS A 80 -3.00 -0.17 -18.53
N THR A 81 -1.92 0.21 -17.86
CA THR A 81 -0.55 -0.01 -18.35
C THR A 81 0.20 -1.09 -17.57
N THR A 82 -0.39 -1.60 -16.49
CA THR A 82 0.25 -2.60 -15.62
C THR A 82 -0.69 -3.77 -15.31
N GLN A 83 -0.15 -4.76 -14.59
CA GLN A 83 -0.91 -5.93 -14.13
C GLN A 83 -1.33 -5.78 -12.66
N ILE A 84 -1.19 -4.59 -12.07
CA ILE A 84 -1.51 -4.32 -10.67
C ILE A 84 -3.03 -4.34 -10.51
N GLY A 85 -3.55 -5.40 -9.87
CA GLY A 85 -4.98 -5.57 -9.60
C GLY A 85 -5.46 -4.99 -8.28
N TYR A 86 -4.57 -4.71 -7.34
CA TYR A 86 -4.91 -4.18 -6.02
C TYR A 86 -3.79 -3.28 -5.49
N PHE A 87 -4.13 -2.04 -5.15
CA PHE A 87 -3.17 -1.03 -4.70
C PHE A 87 -3.78 -0.05 -3.70
N ALA A 88 -2.92 0.64 -2.95
CA ALA A 88 -3.32 1.65 -1.98
C ALA A 88 -2.45 2.91 -2.07
N PHE A 89 -3.10 4.07 -2.08
CA PHE A 89 -2.46 5.35 -1.79
C PHE A 89 -2.28 5.50 -0.28
N THR A 90 -1.03 5.50 0.15
CA THR A 90 -0.67 5.57 1.57
C THR A 90 -0.20 6.99 1.89
N ARG A 91 -0.84 7.58 2.90
CA ARG A 91 -0.54 8.93 3.42
C ARG A 91 -0.04 8.83 4.85
N ASP A 92 0.82 9.75 5.23
CA ASP A 92 1.21 9.91 6.62
C ASP A 92 0.06 10.58 7.40
N LEU A 93 -0.41 9.88 8.43
CA LEU A 93 -1.48 10.36 9.32
C LEU A 93 -0.91 10.60 10.71
N THR A 94 -1.02 11.83 11.19
CA THR A 94 -0.67 12.19 12.57
C THR A 94 -1.95 12.46 13.36
N VAL A 95 -2.06 11.85 14.55
CA VAL A 95 -3.23 11.98 15.43
C VAL A 95 -2.83 12.44 16.83
N SER A 96 -3.64 13.30 17.45
CA SER A 96 -3.46 13.71 18.86
C SER A 96 -4.08 12.68 19.80
N LEU A 97 -3.33 12.21 20.80
CA LEU A 97 -3.81 11.27 21.80
C LEU A 97 -4.97 11.84 22.67
N HIS A 98 -5.07 13.16 22.80
CA HIS A 98 -6.09 13.80 23.64
C HIS A 98 -7.44 13.98 22.94
N GLN A 99 -7.46 14.00 21.61
CA GLN A 99 -8.65 14.39 20.83
C GLN A 99 -8.98 13.40 19.70
N PHE A 100 -8.27 12.27 19.61
CA PHE A 100 -8.58 11.23 18.65
C PHE A 100 -10.00 10.70 18.89
N ARG A 101 -10.87 10.89 17.90
CA ARG A 101 -12.15 10.20 17.81
C ARG A 101 -12.10 9.29 16.60
N GLU A 102 -12.23 8.00 16.84
CA GLU A 102 -12.44 7.02 15.78
C GLU A 102 -13.73 7.39 15.04
N PHE A 103 -13.63 7.67 13.74
CA PHE A 103 -14.82 7.85 12.92
C PHE A 103 -15.48 6.49 12.68
N ARG A 104 -16.63 6.28 13.29
CA ARG A 104 -17.50 5.14 13.00
C ARG A 104 -18.58 5.60 12.03
N SER A 105 -18.48 5.25 10.76
CA SER A 105 -19.57 5.51 9.83
C SER A 105 -20.76 4.64 10.19
N ASP A 106 -21.96 5.21 10.24
CA ASP A 106 -23.19 4.41 10.20
C ASP A 106 -23.17 3.57 8.93
N ARG A 107 -23.15 2.24 9.08
CA ARG A 107 -23.06 1.26 7.97
C ARG A 107 -24.19 1.37 6.94
N ASN A 108 -25.17 2.25 7.16
CA ASN A 108 -26.36 2.42 6.34
C ASN A 108 -26.35 3.66 5.43
N ARG A 109 -25.32 4.52 5.44
CA ARG A 109 -25.21 5.63 4.47
C ARG A 109 -24.18 5.33 3.40
N ILE A 110 -24.62 4.69 2.32
CA ILE A 110 -23.88 4.74 1.05
C ILE A 110 -23.92 6.20 0.59
N SER A 111 -22.75 6.78 0.31
CA SER A 111 -22.63 8.14 -0.19
C SER A 111 -23.42 8.30 -1.49
N GLU A 112 -24.28 9.32 -1.58
CA GLU A 112 -25.10 9.65 -2.76
C GLU A 112 -24.27 9.78 -4.07
N TRP A 113 -22.98 10.07 -3.94
CA TRP A 113 -22.00 10.12 -5.03
C TRP A 113 -21.81 8.79 -5.77
N VAL A 114 -21.94 7.64 -5.09
CA VAL A 114 -21.84 6.30 -5.72
C VAL A 114 -23.14 5.97 -6.48
N SER A 115 -24.27 6.54 -6.05
CA SER A 115 -25.58 6.26 -6.63
C SER A 115 -25.89 7.06 -7.89
N ALA A 116 -25.11 8.12 -8.18
CA ALA A 116 -25.47 9.12 -9.20
C ALA A 116 -24.82 8.95 -10.58
N GLY A 117 -23.99 7.92 -10.83
CA GLY A 117 -23.38 7.79 -12.16
C GLY A 117 -22.74 6.44 -12.45
N GLY A 118 -23.38 5.66 -13.32
CA GLY A 118 -22.72 4.54 -14.01
C GLY A 118 -23.60 3.32 -14.24
N ARG A 119 -24.64 3.42 -15.09
CA ARG A 119 -25.05 2.25 -15.87
C ARG A 119 -23.94 1.98 -16.89
N ILE A 120 -22.98 1.13 -16.52
CA ILE A 120 -22.12 0.48 -17.51
C ILE A 120 -22.93 -0.73 -17.99
N GLN A 121 -23.51 -0.62 -19.18
CA GLN A 121 -24.04 -1.78 -19.90
C GLN A 121 -22.84 -2.54 -20.49
N ALA A 122 -22.85 -3.87 -20.27
CA ALA A 122 -21.96 -4.82 -20.93
C ALA A 122 -22.30 -4.96 -22.41
#